data_AF-A0A357IF94-F1
#
_entry.id   AF-A0A357IF94-F1
#
_cell.length_a   1.000
_cell.length_b   1.000
_cell.length_c   1.000
_cell.angle_alpha   90.00
_cell.angle_beta   90.00
_cell.angle_gamma   90.00
#
_symmetry.space_group_name_H-M   'P 1'
#
loop_
_entity.id
_entity.type
_entity.pdbx_description
1 polymer ?
#
loop_
_entity_poly.entity_id
_entity_poly.type
_entity_poly.pdbx_seq_one_letter_code
_entity_poly.pdbx_strand_id
1 'polypeptide(L)'
;AGYGDVIEREPEAVIQDLRDGLINAADAERVYGVMTTAGTMNLDAEATTARREKLLAERKSRAKPYSEFIEAWQKQSPPEKVLQYYGHYPFPDQAAQGA
;
A
#
# COMPACT_ATOMS: atom_id res chain seq x y z
N ALA A 1 -2.24 -9.45 -9.94
CA ALA A 1 -1.49 -8.82 -8.83
C ALA A 1 -0.39 -7.95 -9.43
N GLY A 2 0.03 -6.88 -8.75
CA GLY A 2 1.20 -6.08 -9.14
C GLY A 2 2.51 -6.69 -8.66
N TYR A 3 3.65 -6.14 -9.09
CA TYR A 3 5.00 -6.58 -8.72
C TYR A 3 5.87 -5.37 -8.37
N GLY A 4 6.69 -5.50 -7.32
CA GLY A 4 7.64 -4.46 -6.87
C GLY A 4 7.00 -3.36 -6.03
N ASP A 5 7.81 -2.36 -5.66
CA ASP A 5 7.33 -1.15 -5.00
C ASP A 5 6.76 -0.17 -6.03
N VAL A 6 5.56 0.34 -5.75
CA VAL A 6 4.83 1.24 -6.66
C VAL A 6 5.59 2.54 -6.95
N ILE A 7 6.39 3.04 -6.00
CA ILE A 7 7.18 4.26 -6.23
C ILE A 7 8.46 4.01 -7.04
N GLU A 8 8.79 2.76 -7.37
CA GLU A 8 9.91 2.41 -8.25
C GLU A 8 9.47 2.31 -9.73
N ARG A 9 8.16 2.38 -10.01
CA ARG A 9 7.66 2.39 -11.39
C ARG A 9 8.16 3.63 -12.13
N GLU A 10 8.55 3.46 -13.39
CA GLU A 10 8.96 4.57 -14.26
C GLU A 10 7.86 5.64 -14.34
N PRO A 11 8.15 6.92 -13.99
CA PRO A 11 7.14 7.97 -13.96
C PRO A 11 6.41 8.16 -15.30
N GLU A 12 7.13 8.06 -16.41
CA GLU A 12 6.61 8.18 -17.76
C GLU A 12 5.59 7.08 -18.07
N ALA A 13 5.80 5.86 -17.56
CA ALA A 13 4.85 4.78 -17.71
C ALA A 13 3.55 5.04 -16.92
N VAL A 14 3.65 5.66 -15.74
CA VAL A 14 2.48 6.08 -14.94
C VAL A 14 1.72 7.20 -15.64
N ILE A 15 2.43 8.15 -16.27
CA ILE A 15 1.80 9.19 -17.10
C ILE A 15 1.06 8.56 -18.29
N GLN A 16 1.63 7.54 -18.92
CA GLN A 16 0.96 6.82 -19.99
C GLN A 16 -0.31 6.12 -19.49
N ASP A 17 -0.23 5.42 -18.34
CA ASP A 17 -1.40 4.79 -17.71
C ASP A 17 -2.51 5.82 -17.40
N LEU A 18 -2.14 7.04 -16.97
CA LEU A 18 -3.07 8.14 -16.72
C LEU A 18 -3.73 8.64 -18.01
N ARG A 19 -2.96 8.82 -19.08
CA ARG A 19 -3.47 9.24 -20.40
C ARG A 19 -4.37 8.20 -21.04
N ASP A 20 -4.07 6.92 -20.82
CA ASP A 20 -4.86 5.78 -21.29
C ASP A 20 -6.10 5.53 -20.43
N GLY A 21 -6.29 6.29 -19.35
CA GLY A 21 -7.43 6.17 -18.45
C GLY A 21 -7.44 4.90 -17.60
N LEU A 22 -6.29 4.21 -17.49
CA LEU A 22 -6.13 3.01 -16.65
C LEU A 22 -6.09 3.38 -15.16
N ILE A 23 -5.63 4.58 -14.86
CA ILE A 23 -5.63 5.19 -13.53
C ILE A 23 -6.15 6.62 -13.60
N ASN A 24 -6.53 7.17 -12.44
CA ASN A 24 -6.84 8.59 -12.31
C ASN A 24 -5.65 9.37 -11.70
N ALA A 25 -5.71 10.70 -11.77
CA ALA A 25 -4.65 11.57 -11.28
C ALA A 25 -4.40 11.42 -9.77
N ALA A 26 -5.45 11.16 -8.98
CA ALA A 26 -5.31 10.98 -7.54
C ALA A 26 -4.53 9.71 -7.19
N ASP A 27 -4.70 8.63 -7.97
CA ASP A 27 -3.96 7.39 -7.79
C ASP A 27 -2.51 7.51 -8.29
N ALA A 28 -2.27 8.23 -9.39
CA ALA A 28 -0.92 8.56 -9.86
C ALA A 28 -0.10 9.25 -8.74
N GLU A 29 -0.69 10.24 -8.06
CA GLU A 29 -0.06 10.95 -6.96
C GLU A 29 0.06 10.09 -5.68
N ARG A 30 -1.04 9.48 -5.23
CA ARG A 30 -1.07 8.81 -3.91
C ARG A 30 -0.36 7.48 -3.89
N VAL A 31 -0.45 6.70 -4.97
CA VAL A 31 0.09 5.34 -5.03
C VAL A 31 1.51 5.37 -5.60
N TYR A 32 1.69 5.99 -6.78
CA TYR A 32 2.97 5.97 -7.49
C TYR A 32 3.88 7.17 -7.14
N GLY A 33 3.35 8.18 -6.47
CA GLY A 33 4.07 9.41 -6.15
C GLY A 33 4.38 10.27 -7.39
N VAL A 34 3.68 10.06 -8.50
CA VAL A 34 3.92 10.76 -9.76
C VAL A 34 3.03 11.98 -9.85
N MET A 35 3.67 13.13 -10.11
CA MET A 35 3.02 14.43 -10.19
C MET A 35 2.92 14.88 -11.64
N THR A 36 1.86 15.61 -11.98
CA THR A 36 1.68 16.23 -13.29
C THR A 36 1.74 17.74 -13.21
N THR A 37 2.25 18.38 -14.27
CA THR A 37 2.21 19.84 -14.39
C THR A 37 0.76 20.34 -14.40
N ALA A 38 0.48 21.39 -13.64
CA ALA A 38 -0.88 21.91 -13.46
C ALA A 38 -1.61 22.16 -14.80
N GLY A 39 -2.84 21.66 -14.89
CA GLY A 39 -3.67 21.81 -16.10
C GLY A 39 -3.27 20.90 -17.27
N THR A 40 -2.29 20.01 -17.09
CA THR A 40 -1.84 19.07 -18.12
C THR A 40 -1.64 17.66 -17.55
N MET A 41 -1.53 16.66 -18.43
CA MET A 41 -1.09 15.30 -18.08
C MET A 41 0.38 15.08 -18.47
N ASN A 42 1.23 16.09 -18.26
CA ASN A 42 2.67 16.00 -18.49
C ASN A 42 3.38 15.74 -17.16
N LEU A 43 4.46 14.95 -17.20
CA LEU A 43 5.26 14.63 -16.03
C LEU A 43 5.88 15.91 -15.43
N ASP A 44 5.69 16.09 -14.13
CA ASP A 44 6.50 17.01 -13.33
C ASP A 44 7.56 16.20 -12.58
N ALA A 45 8.78 16.15 -13.14
CA ALA A 45 9.85 15.28 -12.64
C ALA A 45 10.39 15.74 -11.27
N GLU A 46 10.48 17.05 -11.06
CA GLU A 46 10.93 17.62 -9.79
C GLU A 46 9.91 17.37 -8.69
N ALA A 47 8.63 17.67 -8.94
CA ALA A 47 7.57 17.41 -7.98
C ALA A 47 7.38 15.92 -7.71
N THR A 48 7.57 15.05 -8.71
CA THR A 48 7.55 13.59 -8.54
C THR A 48 8.65 13.12 -7.60
N THR A 49 9.87 13.63 -7.77
CA THR A 49 11.01 13.30 -6.91
C THR A 49 10.72 13.71 -5.46
N ALA A 50 10.32 14.97 -5.26
CA ALA A 50 9.97 15.49 -3.94
C ALA A 50 8.80 14.72 -3.30
N ARG A 51 7.80 14.33 -4.09
CA ARG A 51 6.65 13.53 -3.61
C ARG A 51 7.09 12.14 -3.16
N ARG A 52 7.95 11.47 -3.93
CA ARG A 52 8.47 10.14 -3.59
C ARG A 52 9.36 10.17 -2.35
N GLU A 53 10.20 11.19 -2.19
CA GLU A 53 10.97 11.41 -0.96
C GLU A 53 10.05 11.59 0.25
N LYS A 54 8.98 12.39 0.12
CA LYS A 54 7.98 12.56 1.17
C LYS A 54 7.28 11.24 1.51
N LEU A 55 6.87 10.45 0.50
CA LEU A 55 6.27 9.13 0.71
C LEU A 55 7.20 8.18 1.46
N LEU A 56 8.50 8.19 1.13
CA LEU A 56 9.51 7.42 1.84
C LEU A 56 9.66 7.88 3.30
N ALA A 57 9.66 9.19 3.55
CA ALA A 57 9.70 9.73 4.91
C ALA A 57 8.44 9.35 5.72
N GLU A 58 7.25 9.45 5.12
CA GLU A 58 5.98 9.00 5.70
C GLU A 58 5.96 7.49 5.99
N ARG A 59 6.55 6.67 5.10
CA ARG A 59 6.74 5.22 5.31
C ARG A 59 7.67 4.94 6.49
N LYS A 60 8.77 5.68 6.62
CA LYS A 60 9.72 5.54 7.72
C LYS A 60 9.13 5.98 9.06
N SER A 61 8.37 7.08 9.09
CA SER A 61 7.82 7.63 10.34
C SER A 61 6.76 6.73 10.99
N ARG A 62 6.01 5.98 10.18
CA ARG A 62 5.01 5.00 10.66
C ARG A 62 5.60 3.60 10.89
N ALA A 63 6.83 3.35 10.45
CA ALA A 63 7.47 2.05 10.60
C ALA A 63 7.78 1.78 12.08
N LYS A 64 7.70 0.52 12.47
CA LYS A 64 8.10 0.02 13.80
C LYS A 64 9.12 -1.09 13.62
N PRO A 65 10.04 -1.27 14.58
CA PRO A 65 10.85 -2.48 14.63
C PRO A 65 9.96 -3.73 14.60
N TYR A 66 10.46 -4.79 13.96
CA TYR A 66 9.68 -6.01 13.76
C TYR A 66 9.18 -6.61 15.09
N SER A 67 10.03 -6.64 16.12
CA SER A 67 9.69 -7.16 17.45
C SER A 67 8.51 -6.41 18.08
N GLU A 68 8.53 -5.07 18.06
CA GLU A 68 7.44 -4.25 18.60
C GLU A 68 6.15 -4.43 17.79
N PHE A 69 6.27 -4.54 16.46
CA PHE A 69 5.13 -4.77 15.59
C PHE A 69 4.46 -6.12 15.88
N ILE A 70 5.24 -7.22 15.95
CA ILE A 70 4.69 -8.56 16.09
C ILE A 70 4.03 -8.77 17.46
N GLU A 71 4.59 -8.18 18.53
CA GLU A 71 4.01 -8.22 19.88
C GLU A 71 2.60 -7.60 19.95
N ALA A 72 2.38 -6.51 19.21
CA ALA A 72 1.08 -5.85 19.13
C ALA A 72 0.13 -6.52 18.13
N TRP A 73 0.67 -6.99 16.99
CA TRP A 73 -0.11 -7.60 15.91
C TRP A 73 -0.72 -8.95 16.32
N GLN A 74 0.04 -9.81 16.99
CA GLN A 74 -0.42 -11.15 17.39
C GLN A 74 -1.60 -11.15 18.38
N LYS A 75 -1.84 -10.02 19.07
CA LYS A 75 -2.97 -9.86 20.01
C LYS A 75 -4.28 -9.53 19.30
N GLN A 76 -4.23 -9.22 18.00
CA GLN A 76 -5.41 -8.87 17.21
C GLN A 76 -6.06 -10.14 16.64
N SER A 77 -7.38 -10.12 16.54
CA SER A 77 -8.16 -11.14 15.86
C SER A 77 -9.29 -10.49 15.06
N PRO A 78 -9.71 -11.10 13.93
CA PRO A 78 -10.90 -10.68 13.23
C PRO A 78 -12.15 -10.80 14.12
N PRO A 79 -13.20 -9.98 13.89
CA PRO A 79 -14.47 -10.13 14.59
C PRO A 79 -15.08 -11.53 14.41
N GLU A 80 -15.68 -12.11 15.45
CA GLU A 80 -16.24 -13.48 15.41
C GLU A 80 -17.19 -13.72 14.23
N LYS A 81 -18.00 -12.72 13.87
CA LYS A 81 -18.94 -12.81 12.75
C LYS A 81 -18.29 -13.14 11.41
N VAL A 82 -17.04 -12.72 11.18
CA VAL A 82 -16.34 -13.01 9.93
C VAL A 82 -15.60 -14.35 9.98
N LEU A 83 -15.48 -14.96 11.16
CA LEU A 83 -14.84 -16.26 11.38
C LEU A 83 -15.80 -17.43 11.23
N GLN A 84 -17.08 -17.19 10.91
CA GLN A 84 -18.14 -18.21 10.81
C GLN A 84 -17.73 -19.45 10.01
N TYR A 85 -16.97 -19.26 8.92
CA TYR A 85 -16.51 -20.34 8.04
C TYR A 85 -14.99 -20.50 8.02
N TYR A 86 -14.28 -19.79 8.90
CA TYR A 86 -12.83 -19.83 8.97
C TYR A 86 -12.33 -21.10 9.66
N GLY A 87 -13.08 -21.64 10.63
CA GLY A 87 -12.60 -22.69 11.54
C GLY A 87 -11.93 -22.08 12.78
N HIS A 88 -10.96 -22.79 13.37
CA HIS A 88 -10.23 -22.27 14.52
C HIS A 88 -9.25 -21.16 14.08
N TYR A 89 -9.33 -19.98 14.70
CA TYR A 89 -8.40 -18.89 14.43
C TYR A 89 -7.20 -18.95 15.40
N PRO A 90 -5.95 -18.74 14.94
CA PRO A 90 -5.52 -18.44 13.57
C PRO A 90 -5.21 -19.68 12.70
N PHE A 91 -5.34 -20.89 13.26
CA PHE A 91 -4.97 -22.15 12.58
C PHE A 91 -6.20 -23.00 12.28
N PRO A 92 -6.78 -22.90 11.07
CA PRO A 92 -8.08 -23.50 10.75
C PRO A 92 -8.08 -25.03 10.79
N ASP A 93 -6.90 -25.65 10.56
CA ASP A 93 -6.71 -27.10 10.58
C ASP A 93 -6.53 -27.67 11.99
N GLN A 94 -6.35 -26.82 13.01
CA GLN A 94 -6.25 -27.26 14.39
C GLN A 94 -7.65 -27.36 14.99
N ALA A 95 -8.00 -28.52 15.54
CA ALA A 95 -9.22 -28.64 16.34
C ALA A 95 -9.18 -27.61 17.48
N ALA A 96 -10.30 -26.92 17.72
CA ALA A 96 -10.41 -25.97 18.83
C ALA A 96 -9.94 -26.68 20.11
N GLN A 97 -8.81 -26.25 20.67
CA GLN A 97 -8.27 -26.85 21.88
C GLN A 97 -9.23 -26.54 23.04
N GLY A 98 -10.02 -27.54 23.43
CA GLY A 98 -10.75 -27.59 24.69
C GLY A 98 -11.97 -26.66 24.80
N ALA A 99 -13.15 -27.27 24.79
CA ALA A 99 -14.29 -26.79 25.57
C ALA A 99 -14.08 -27.15 27.06
#